data_AF-A0A8H7G614-F1
#
_entry.id   AF-A0A8H7G614-F1
#
_cell.length_a   1.000
_cell.length_b   1.000
_cell.length_c   1.000
_cell.angle_alpha   90.00
_cell.angle_beta   90.00
_cell.angle_gamma   90.00
#
_symmetry.space_group_name_H-M   'P 1'
#
loop_
_entity.id
_entity.type
_entity.pdbx_description
1 polymer ?
#
loop_
_entity_poly.entity_id
_entity_poly.type
_entity_poly.pdbx_seq_one_letter_code
_entity_poly.pdbx_strand_id
1 'polypeptide(L)'
;MVSVGKKRVTSITHPGVHGQPRHVANCLNVLELTDVIIAYTSTDDMISFQNSCTSANRAVHAFKSVAFGPNKLLGRFFEYPDLFRLLQARTGSVIGGSAALSFFTRTTHEESSMDIYVNPGHGYEIGRHLIDTEAYEFWPFGSATPKEFIHGSREGDSDRVEAQHHQESVYAIRAIDNIFRFVKDAGTDGELEAFVIMTSRCVLHTILNSHSTASMNIVSYDMAVSFYPRATFMFHENQELFWNMLHGRDESDYVMDEYTKKGFSKVSWRNRKEARGLFMTGESRRVGDENCWTIPFKPVSGAASEPLTNTSPPITHDILFNNTWKLVGAGSFMQMKFCVVSLPIFRYSYTVSDDSDAAAMRDFYEDQWQLEKAAKTVRGIQEGLVKNVDYAQIDCRPDDSKGKETAGDNDSDEVIFADWEETESTISARSYFDVHPVLINSRMKRKTIKELLKHYRSANREAGERS
;
A
#
# COMPACT_ATOMS: atom_id res chain seq x y z
N MET A 1 -28.10 -26.23 -19.76
CA MET A 1 -27.61 -27.02 -20.90
C MET A 1 -28.34 -26.55 -22.15
N VAL A 2 -27.74 -25.65 -22.92
CA VAL A 2 -28.23 -25.26 -24.25
C VAL A 2 -27.03 -25.35 -25.19
N SER A 3 -27.11 -26.31 -26.11
CA SER A 3 -26.11 -26.61 -27.12
C SER A 3 -26.16 -25.54 -28.21
N VAL A 4 -25.17 -24.65 -28.24
CA VAL A 4 -24.94 -23.71 -29.35
C VAL A 4 -24.08 -24.40 -30.40
N GLY A 5 -24.65 -24.63 -31.57
CA GLY A 5 -24.01 -25.33 -32.68
C GLY A 5 -22.74 -24.65 -33.17
N LYS A 6 -21.64 -25.39 -33.19
CA LYS A 6 -20.41 -25.02 -33.91
C LYS A 6 -20.69 -25.01 -35.42
N LYS A 7 -20.95 -23.83 -35.99
CA LYS A 7 -20.81 -23.63 -37.44
C LYS A 7 -19.32 -23.70 -37.79
N ARG A 8 -18.95 -24.69 -38.61
CA ARG A 8 -17.66 -24.76 -39.29
C ARG A 8 -17.48 -23.48 -40.12
N VAL A 9 -16.50 -22.67 -39.75
CA VAL A 9 -15.97 -21.60 -40.61
C VAL A 9 -15.24 -22.29 -41.76
N THR A 10 -15.85 -22.31 -42.93
CA THR A 10 -15.18 -22.65 -44.18
C THR A 10 -14.13 -21.58 -44.46
N SER A 11 -12.86 -21.99 -44.59
CA SER A 11 -11.75 -21.09 -44.92
C SER A 11 -11.98 -20.45 -46.28
N ILE A 12 -12.32 -19.15 -46.28
CA ILE A 12 -12.20 -18.33 -47.48
C ILE A 12 -10.72 -18.06 -47.65
N THR A 13 -10.08 -18.81 -48.56
CA THR A 13 -8.75 -18.48 -49.06
C THR A 13 -8.87 -17.22 -49.92
N HIS A 14 -8.59 -16.06 -49.32
CA HIS A 14 -8.48 -14.80 -50.06
C HIS A 14 -7.27 -14.85 -51.00
N PRO A 15 -7.45 -14.58 -52.31
CA PRO A 15 -6.34 -14.36 -53.21
C PRO A 15 -5.76 -12.97 -52.95
N GLY A 16 -4.48 -12.91 -52.57
CA GLY A 16 -3.70 -11.68 -52.47
C GLY A 16 -3.65 -11.05 -51.08
N VAL A 17 -2.92 -11.68 -50.15
CA VAL A 17 -2.27 -10.92 -49.07
C VAL A 17 -1.21 -10.06 -49.75
N HIS A 18 -1.59 -8.85 -50.19
CA HIS A 18 -0.62 -7.82 -50.55
C HIS A 18 0.21 -7.57 -49.29
N GLY A 19 1.42 -8.14 -49.26
CA GLY A 19 2.37 -7.86 -48.18
C GLY A 19 2.49 -6.35 -48.02
N GLN A 20 2.58 -5.90 -46.77
CA GLN A 20 2.79 -4.49 -46.43
C GLN A 20 3.83 -3.89 -47.39
N PRO A 21 3.51 -2.80 -48.10
CA PRO A 21 4.43 -2.25 -49.09
C PRO A 21 5.80 -2.05 -48.43
N ARG A 22 6.87 -2.57 -49.06
CA ARG A 22 8.21 -2.61 -48.45
C ARG A 22 8.66 -1.27 -47.88
N HIS A 23 8.27 -0.17 -48.52
CA HIS A 23 8.56 1.17 -48.04
C HIS A 23 7.88 1.51 -46.70
N VAL A 24 6.62 1.11 -46.48
CA VAL A 24 5.93 1.32 -45.18
C VAL A 24 6.60 0.48 -44.09
N ALA A 25 6.90 -0.79 -44.37
CA ALA A 25 7.61 -1.65 -43.42
C ALA A 25 9.00 -1.09 -43.08
N ASN A 26 9.69 -0.50 -44.05
CA ASN A 26 10.99 0.14 -43.85
C ASN A 26 10.88 1.41 -42.99
N CYS A 27 9.85 2.25 -43.19
CA CYS A 27 9.64 3.43 -42.34
C CYS A 27 9.39 3.05 -40.87
N LEU A 28 8.63 1.98 -40.62
CA LEU A 28 8.37 1.47 -39.26
C LEU A 28 9.60 0.87 -38.57
N ASN A 29 10.68 0.61 -39.33
CA ASN A 29 11.95 0.14 -38.79
C ASN A 29 12.93 1.29 -38.50
N VAL A 30 12.59 2.53 -38.89
CA VAL A 30 13.34 3.72 -38.49
C VAL A 30 12.73 4.21 -37.18
N LEU A 31 13.40 3.85 -36.07
CA LEU A 31 12.90 4.13 -34.71
C LEU A 31 12.69 5.63 -34.49
N GLU A 32 13.62 6.47 -34.96
CA GLU A 32 13.57 7.91 -34.77
C GLU A 32 12.33 8.54 -35.43
N LEU A 33 12.00 8.11 -36.65
CA LEU A 33 10.80 8.60 -37.35
C LEU A 33 9.52 8.08 -36.71
N THR A 34 9.52 6.80 -36.33
CA THR A 34 8.34 6.15 -35.78
C THR A 34 8.03 6.68 -34.37
N ASP A 35 9.05 6.93 -33.56
CA ASP A 35 8.92 7.53 -32.23
C ASP A 35 8.33 8.94 -32.32
N VAL A 36 8.79 9.76 -33.27
CA VAL A 36 8.22 11.09 -33.52
C VAL A 36 6.76 10.98 -33.93
N ILE A 37 6.40 10.10 -34.87
CA ILE A 37 5.01 9.92 -35.28
C ILE A 37 4.14 9.52 -34.09
N ILE A 38 4.55 8.49 -33.34
CA ILE A 38 3.78 7.99 -32.19
C ILE A 38 3.68 9.07 -31.09
N ALA A 39 4.73 9.87 -30.88
CA ALA A 39 4.73 10.98 -29.91
C ALA A 39 3.57 11.96 -30.13
N TYR A 40 3.19 12.22 -31.39
CA TYR A 40 2.10 13.13 -31.74
C TYR A 40 0.73 12.46 -31.95
N THR A 41 0.65 11.12 -31.84
CA THR A 41 -0.64 10.41 -31.91
C THR A 41 -1.40 10.45 -30.59
N SER A 42 -2.73 10.47 -30.64
CA SER A 42 -3.57 10.27 -29.45
C SER A 42 -3.39 8.85 -28.87
N THR A 43 -3.87 8.63 -27.64
CA THR A 43 -3.84 7.29 -27.02
C THR A 43 -4.61 6.26 -27.86
N ASP A 44 -5.75 6.66 -28.42
CA ASP A 44 -6.59 5.81 -29.28
C ASP A 44 -5.93 5.49 -30.61
N ASP A 45 -5.30 6.49 -31.24
CA ASP A 45 -4.56 6.30 -32.48
C ASP A 45 -3.36 5.39 -32.26
N MET A 46 -2.63 5.56 -31.14
CA MET A 46 -1.52 4.69 -30.77
C MET A 46 -1.98 3.23 -30.59
N ILE A 47 -3.13 2.99 -29.93
CA ILE A 47 -3.68 1.63 -29.76
C ILE A 47 -4.14 1.06 -31.11
N SER A 48 -4.83 1.85 -31.91
CA SER A 48 -5.28 1.44 -33.25
C SER A 48 -4.10 1.10 -34.15
N PHE A 49 -3.05 1.92 -34.12
CA PHE A 49 -1.80 1.70 -34.82
C PHE A 49 -1.08 0.45 -34.32
N GLN A 50 -0.97 0.25 -33.01
CA GLN A 50 -0.40 -0.95 -32.39
C GLN A 50 -1.09 -2.23 -32.89
N ASN A 51 -2.41 -2.19 -33.11
CA ASN A 51 -3.21 -3.33 -33.53
C ASN A 51 -3.24 -3.54 -35.06
N SER A 52 -2.68 -2.61 -35.85
CA SER A 52 -2.73 -2.67 -37.31
C SER A 52 -1.83 -3.77 -37.89
N CYS A 53 -0.63 -3.98 -37.34
CA CYS A 53 0.32 -5.00 -37.79
C CYS A 53 1.40 -5.28 -36.73
N THR A 54 2.14 -6.38 -36.89
CA THR A 54 3.23 -6.78 -35.97
C THR A 54 4.36 -5.75 -35.90
N SER A 55 4.70 -5.07 -37.00
CA SER A 55 5.76 -4.05 -37.00
C SER A 55 5.34 -2.81 -36.21
N ALA A 56 4.11 -2.31 -36.42
CA ALA A 56 3.56 -1.22 -35.63
C ALA A 56 3.41 -1.59 -34.16
N ASN A 57 3.00 -2.83 -33.87
CA ASN A 57 2.96 -3.35 -32.51
C ASN A 57 4.34 -3.25 -31.82
N ARG A 58 5.39 -3.75 -32.47
CA ARG A 58 6.76 -3.68 -31.96
C ARG A 58 7.23 -2.24 -31.78
N ALA A 59 6.96 -1.37 -32.75
CA ALA A 59 7.33 0.04 -32.68
C ALA A 59 6.65 0.76 -31.52
N VAL A 60 5.34 0.55 -31.32
CA VAL A 60 4.62 1.12 -30.16
C VAL A 60 5.15 0.56 -28.84
N HIS A 61 5.49 -0.72 -28.76
CA HIS A 61 6.11 -1.29 -27.56
C HIS A 61 7.49 -0.68 -27.27
N ALA A 62 8.32 -0.48 -28.29
CA ALA A 62 9.60 0.20 -28.15
C ALA A 62 9.42 1.65 -27.69
N PHE A 63 8.53 2.41 -28.36
CA PHE A 63 8.18 3.77 -27.98
C PHE A 63 7.70 3.86 -26.53
N LYS A 64 6.75 3.00 -26.11
CA LYS A 64 6.21 2.98 -24.74
C LYS A 64 7.30 2.84 -23.68
N SER A 65 8.34 2.04 -23.95
CA SER A 65 9.45 1.84 -23.01
C SER A 65 10.29 3.10 -22.77
N VAL A 66 10.29 4.03 -23.72
CA VAL A 66 11.01 5.31 -23.65
C VAL A 66 10.08 6.43 -23.17
N ALA A 67 8.85 6.47 -23.69
CA ALA A 67 7.88 7.53 -23.43
C ALA A 67 7.35 7.50 -21.99
N PHE A 68 7.17 6.30 -21.42
CA PHE A 68 6.63 6.12 -20.07
C PHE A 68 7.71 5.65 -19.08
N GLY A 69 8.96 6.06 -19.29
CA GLY A 69 10.02 5.84 -18.32
C GLY A 69 9.86 6.77 -17.12
N PRO A 70 10.05 6.31 -15.86
CA PRO A 70 9.88 7.16 -14.67
C PRO A 70 10.82 8.38 -14.70
N ASN A 71 12.01 8.24 -15.28
CA ASN A 71 12.98 9.32 -15.40
C ASN A 71 12.52 10.47 -16.31
N LYS A 72 11.52 10.26 -17.18
CA LYS A 72 10.92 11.35 -17.97
C LYS A 72 10.15 12.32 -17.07
N LEU A 73 9.50 11.81 -16.04
CA LEU A 73 8.81 12.62 -15.04
C LEU A 73 9.80 13.11 -13.98
N LEU A 74 10.50 12.17 -13.36
CA LEU A 74 11.33 12.43 -12.18
C LEU A 74 12.58 13.25 -12.50
N GLY A 75 13.19 13.07 -13.68
CA GLY A 75 14.40 13.79 -14.06
C GLY A 75 14.22 15.31 -14.18
N ARG A 76 12.96 15.79 -14.22
CA ARG A 76 12.65 17.21 -14.11
C ARG A 76 12.83 17.73 -12.68
N PHE A 77 12.42 16.95 -11.68
CA PHE A 77 12.35 17.39 -10.29
C PHE A 77 13.56 16.93 -9.46
N PHE A 78 14.23 15.87 -9.88
CA PHE A 78 15.28 15.20 -9.13
C PHE A 78 16.55 15.06 -9.97
N GLU A 79 17.69 15.41 -9.39
CA GLU A 79 19.02 15.12 -9.97
C GLU A 79 19.26 13.61 -9.99
N TYR A 80 18.80 12.90 -8.94
CA TYR A 80 18.94 11.46 -8.80
C TYR A 80 17.57 10.76 -8.69
N PRO A 81 16.81 10.59 -9.79
CA PRO A 81 15.49 9.97 -9.80
C PRO A 81 15.39 8.62 -9.08
N ASP A 82 16.42 7.78 -9.20
CA ASP A 82 16.42 6.46 -8.57
C ASP A 82 16.54 6.53 -7.04
N LEU A 83 17.20 7.55 -6.48
CA LEU A 83 17.21 7.77 -5.02
C LEU A 83 15.82 8.13 -4.52
N PHE A 84 15.09 8.98 -5.24
CA PHE A 84 13.72 9.29 -4.90
C PHE A 84 12.82 8.04 -5.02
N ARG A 85 13.00 7.20 -6.04
CA ARG A 85 12.24 5.94 -6.16
C ARG A 85 12.52 4.98 -4.99
N LEU A 86 13.76 4.90 -4.51
CA LEU A 86 14.07 4.14 -3.29
C LEU A 86 13.35 4.70 -2.06
N LEU A 87 13.27 6.03 -1.97
CA LEU A 87 12.52 6.71 -0.92
C LEU A 87 11.02 6.41 -1.03
N GLN A 88 10.44 6.43 -2.22
CA GLN A 88 9.06 6.01 -2.48
C GLN A 88 8.83 4.57 -2.03
N ALA A 89 9.72 3.64 -2.39
CA ALA A 89 9.62 2.24 -1.97
C ALA A 89 9.63 2.06 -0.44
N ARG A 90 10.44 2.87 0.27
CA ARG A 90 10.54 2.84 1.74
C ARG A 90 9.33 3.46 2.43
N THR A 91 8.79 4.54 1.90
CA THR A 91 7.74 5.36 2.54
C THR A 91 6.32 5.09 2.02
N GLY A 92 6.20 4.32 0.93
CA GLY A 92 4.95 4.13 0.21
C GLY A 92 4.37 5.42 -0.37
N SER A 93 5.22 6.43 -0.60
CA SER A 93 4.79 7.70 -1.19
C SER A 93 4.60 7.59 -2.70
N VAL A 94 3.67 8.36 -3.24
CA VAL A 94 3.41 8.41 -4.68
C VAL A 94 3.31 9.83 -5.17
N ILE A 95 3.64 10.02 -6.44
CA ILE A 95 3.33 11.27 -7.15
C ILE A 95 1.91 11.16 -7.68
N GLY A 96 1.12 12.21 -7.53
CA GLY A 96 -0.21 12.34 -8.11
C GLY A 96 -0.41 13.67 -8.83
N GLY A 97 -1.66 14.12 -8.88
CA GLY A 97 -2.00 15.45 -9.37
C GLY A 97 -1.62 15.69 -10.83
N SER A 98 -1.24 16.94 -11.13
CA SER A 98 -0.96 17.36 -12.51
C SER A 98 0.30 16.73 -13.10
N ALA A 99 1.30 16.42 -12.28
CA ALA A 99 2.53 15.74 -12.67
C ALA A 99 2.25 14.30 -13.15
N ALA A 100 1.44 13.54 -12.40
CA ALA A 100 1.03 12.20 -12.82
C ALA A 100 0.15 12.24 -14.09
N LEU A 101 -0.76 13.21 -14.21
CA LEU A 101 -1.55 13.40 -15.43
C LEU A 101 -0.64 13.65 -16.64
N SER A 102 0.32 14.57 -16.51
CA SER A 102 1.31 14.94 -17.54
C SER A 102 2.11 13.72 -18.03
N PHE A 103 2.48 12.83 -17.11
CA PHE A 103 3.17 11.59 -17.43
C PHE A 103 2.33 10.70 -18.36
N PHE A 104 1.03 10.55 -18.11
CA PHE A 104 0.16 9.73 -18.95
C PHE A 104 -0.22 10.40 -20.27
N THR A 105 -0.38 11.72 -20.30
CA THR A 105 -0.64 12.47 -21.54
C THR A 105 0.60 12.60 -22.42
N ARG A 106 1.80 12.35 -21.87
CA ARG A 106 3.11 12.60 -22.49
C ARG A 106 3.29 14.09 -22.85
N THR A 107 2.64 14.97 -22.10
CA THR A 107 2.74 16.43 -22.28
C THR A 107 3.49 17.02 -21.10
N THR A 108 4.47 17.88 -21.37
CA THR A 108 5.09 18.68 -20.33
C THR A 108 4.28 19.95 -20.18
N HIS A 109 3.65 20.14 -19.02
CA HIS A 109 3.08 21.44 -18.67
C HIS A 109 4.13 22.20 -17.86
N GLU A 110 4.57 23.36 -18.37
CA GLU A 110 5.59 24.19 -17.72
C GLU A 110 5.19 24.54 -16.27
N GLU A 111 3.90 24.77 -16.03
CA GLU A 111 3.34 25.10 -14.71
C GLU A 111 3.03 23.87 -13.82
N SER A 112 3.35 22.64 -14.25
CA SER A 112 3.01 21.47 -13.44
C SER A 112 3.90 21.33 -12.22
N SER A 113 3.34 21.63 -11.05
CA SER A 113 3.87 21.23 -9.75
C SER A 113 3.84 19.71 -9.57
N MET A 114 4.74 19.21 -8.73
CA MET A 114 4.78 17.81 -8.34
C MET A 114 4.11 17.59 -6.99
N ASP A 115 2.99 16.88 -6.99
CA ASP A 115 2.26 16.55 -5.77
C ASP A 115 2.71 15.18 -5.26
N ILE A 116 3.41 15.14 -4.12
CA ILE A 116 3.87 13.93 -3.46
C ILE A 116 2.92 13.61 -2.30
N TYR A 117 2.12 12.56 -2.45
CA TYR A 117 1.25 12.05 -1.40
C TYR A 117 2.01 11.09 -0.51
N VAL A 118 1.95 11.33 0.80
CA VAL A 118 2.79 10.64 1.78
C VAL A 118 1.91 10.01 2.87
N ASN A 119 2.19 8.74 3.18
CA ASN A 119 1.53 8.07 4.31
C ASN A 119 1.87 8.75 5.64
N PRO A 120 1.00 8.65 6.67
CA PRO A 120 1.30 9.19 8.00
C PRO A 120 2.70 8.79 8.49
N GLY A 121 3.41 9.74 9.11
CA GLY A 121 4.75 9.53 9.68
C GLY A 121 5.94 9.68 8.72
N HIS A 122 5.72 9.78 7.40
CA HIS A 122 6.81 9.85 6.42
C HIS A 122 7.07 11.25 5.82
N GLY A 123 6.26 12.26 6.17
CA GLY A 123 6.37 13.62 5.60
C GLY A 123 7.74 14.26 5.83
N TYR A 124 8.33 14.07 7.02
CA TYR A 124 9.62 14.64 7.41
C TYR A 124 10.74 14.11 6.53
N GLU A 125 10.73 12.80 6.31
CA GLU A 125 11.75 12.09 5.55
C GLU A 125 11.76 12.54 4.09
N ILE A 126 10.57 12.70 3.50
CA ILE A 126 10.39 13.21 2.13
C ILE A 126 10.89 14.67 2.03
N GLY A 127 10.45 15.55 2.92
CA GLY A 127 10.90 16.95 2.84
C GLY A 127 12.38 17.15 3.16
N ARG A 128 12.98 16.32 4.04
CA ARG A 128 14.43 16.32 4.24
C ARG A 128 15.19 15.89 2.99
N HIS A 129 14.71 14.88 2.27
CA HIS A 129 15.31 14.51 0.99
C HIS A 129 15.24 15.66 -0.02
N LEU A 130 14.08 16.33 -0.13
CA LEU A 130 13.93 17.51 -1.01
C LEU A 130 14.95 18.61 -0.65
N ILE A 131 15.11 18.93 0.64
CA ILE A 131 16.05 19.98 1.07
C ILE A 131 17.51 19.55 0.94
N ASP A 132 17.88 18.42 1.54
CA ASP A 132 19.28 18.05 1.74
C ASP A 132 19.92 17.45 0.49
N THR A 133 19.13 16.74 -0.32
CA THR A 133 19.64 16.01 -1.50
C THR A 133 19.37 16.76 -2.78
N GLU A 134 18.20 17.40 -2.88
CA GLU A 134 17.69 17.95 -4.14
C GLU A 134 17.68 19.49 -4.18
N ALA A 135 18.20 20.14 -3.13
CA ALA A 135 18.34 21.59 -3.00
C ALA A 135 17.03 22.39 -3.11
N TYR A 136 15.90 21.79 -2.72
CA TYR A 136 14.66 22.54 -2.54
C TYR A 136 14.69 23.39 -1.27
N GLU A 137 14.04 24.55 -1.33
CA GLU A 137 13.76 25.39 -0.18
C GLU A 137 12.32 25.20 0.28
N PHE A 138 12.13 25.11 1.61
CA PHE A 138 10.78 25.09 2.17
C PHE A 138 10.17 26.49 2.08
N TRP A 139 8.99 26.59 1.45
CA TRP A 139 8.24 27.83 1.35
C TRP A 139 6.94 27.72 2.17
N PRO A 140 6.71 28.59 3.16
CA PRO A 140 5.46 28.59 3.91
C PRO A 140 4.24 28.70 2.98
N PHE A 141 3.30 27.77 3.12
CA PHE A 141 2.06 27.74 2.35
C PHE A 141 0.87 27.74 3.30
N GLY A 142 -0.02 28.73 3.17
CA GLY A 142 -1.09 28.96 4.15
C GLY A 142 -0.53 29.27 5.53
N SER A 143 -0.98 28.54 6.57
CA SER A 143 -0.50 28.69 7.94
C SER A 143 0.72 27.82 8.27
N ALA A 144 1.17 26.95 7.36
CA ALA A 144 2.17 25.94 7.63
C ALA A 144 3.56 26.55 7.93
N THR A 145 4.11 26.26 9.11
CA THR A 145 5.46 26.69 9.52
C THR A 145 6.49 25.56 9.43
N PRO A 146 7.80 25.86 9.36
CA PRO A 146 8.84 24.83 9.42
C PRO A 146 8.77 23.98 10.70
N LYS A 147 8.30 24.56 11.82
CA LYS A 147 8.11 23.82 13.08
C LYS A 147 6.97 22.81 12.97
N GLU A 148 5.86 23.18 12.34
CA GLU A 148 4.73 22.28 12.08
C GLU A 148 5.12 21.16 11.13
N PHE A 149 5.95 21.44 10.12
CA PHE A 149 6.51 20.41 9.26
C PHE A 149 7.29 19.36 10.07
N ILE A 150 8.17 19.79 10.98
CA ILE A 150 8.96 18.89 11.83
C ILE A 150 8.07 18.12 12.83
N HIS A 151 7.10 18.79 13.43
CA HIS A 151 6.27 18.22 14.49
C HIS A 151 5.17 17.30 13.94
N GLY A 152 4.35 17.79 13.00
CA GLY A 152 3.27 17.03 12.38
C GLY A 152 3.76 15.78 11.64
N SER A 153 4.96 15.84 11.08
CA SER A 153 5.56 14.66 10.44
C SER A 153 6.06 13.58 11.41
N ARG A 154 6.29 13.90 12.69
CA ARG A 154 6.78 12.97 13.71
C ARG A 154 5.66 12.32 14.53
N GLU A 155 4.51 12.97 14.64
CA GLU A 155 3.39 12.51 15.48
C GLU A 155 2.47 11.50 14.78
N GLY A 156 2.63 11.26 13.47
CA GLY A 156 1.82 10.29 12.71
C GLY A 156 1.92 8.82 13.13
N ASP A 157 2.66 8.52 14.20
CA ASP A 157 2.87 7.18 14.75
C ASP A 157 2.06 6.89 16.03
N SER A 158 1.50 7.90 16.72
CA SER A 158 1.09 7.72 18.13
C SER A 158 -0.31 7.14 18.40
N ASP A 159 -1.25 7.12 17.45
CA ASP A 159 -2.64 6.68 17.72
C ASP A 159 -3.12 5.53 16.81
N ARG A 160 -2.31 4.46 16.68
CA ARG A 160 -2.68 3.23 15.93
C ARG A 160 -3.64 2.29 16.68
N VAL A 161 -4.28 2.74 17.75
CA VAL A 161 -5.32 1.98 18.46
C VAL A 161 -6.62 2.75 18.43
N GLU A 162 -7.42 2.52 17.39
CA GLU A 162 -8.87 2.38 17.54
C GLU A 162 -9.45 1.71 16.28
N ALA A 163 -9.63 0.40 16.37
CA ALA A 163 -10.58 -0.33 15.51
C ALA A 163 -12.01 0.02 15.94
N GLN A 164 -12.37 1.31 15.93
CA GLN A 164 -13.73 1.74 16.20
C GLN A 164 -14.49 1.82 14.88
N HIS A 165 -15.59 1.06 14.83
CA HIS A 165 -16.71 1.27 13.94
C HIS A 165 -17.30 2.66 14.18
N HIS A 166 -16.64 3.69 13.68
CA HIS A 166 -17.40 4.82 13.21
C HIS A 166 -17.96 4.41 11.85
N GLN A 167 -19.26 4.20 11.83
CA GLN A 167 -20.08 4.42 10.65
C GLN A 167 -19.90 5.91 10.31
N GLU A 168 -18.71 6.26 9.79
CA GLU A 168 -18.30 7.65 9.59
C GLU A 168 -19.28 8.25 8.60
N SER A 169 -20.00 9.24 9.13
CA SER A 169 -21.00 10.01 8.43
C SER A 169 -20.46 10.53 7.10
N VAL A 170 -21.38 10.93 6.25
CA VAL A 170 -21.27 11.51 4.90
C VAL A 170 -20.36 12.78 4.82
N TYR A 171 -19.46 13.04 5.78
CA TYR A 171 -18.81 14.33 6.04
C TYR A 171 -17.31 14.29 6.46
N ALA A 172 -16.54 13.24 6.16
CA ALA A 172 -15.11 13.19 6.52
C ALA A 172 -14.14 13.49 5.34
N ILE A 173 -14.27 14.63 4.64
CA ILE A 173 -13.17 15.13 3.80
C ILE A 173 -12.14 15.84 4.70
N ARG A 174 -11.42 15.01 5.48
CA ARG A 174 -10.15 15.33 6.13
C ARG A 174 -9.11 14.30 5.69
N ALA A 175 -9.03 14.04 4.38
CA ALA A 175 -8.07 13.08 3.84
C ALA A 175 -6.65 13.66 3.76
N ILE A 176 -6.50 14.98 3.91
CA ILE A 176 -5.23 15.70 3.96
C ILE A 176 -5.07 16.26 5.37
N ASP A 177 -3.94 15.96 6.01
CA ASP A 177 -3.57 16.56 7.30
C ASP A 177 -2.89 17.91 7.09
N ASN A 178 -1.90 17.95 6.19
CA ASN A 178 -1.10 19.14 5.91
C ASN A 178 -0.56 19.12 4.47
N ILE A 179 -0.27 20.31 3.94
CA ILE A 179 0.40 20.51 2.66
C ILE A 179 1.61 21.40 2.89
N PHE A 180 2.77 20.95 2.43
CA PHE A 180 4.03 21.69 2.53
C PHE A 180 4.57 21.98 1.15
N ARG A 181 4.85 23.26 0.86
CA ARG A 181 5.37 23.70 -0.43
C ARG A 181 6.90 23.76 -0.38
N PHE A 182 7.52 23.23 -1.41
CA PHE A 182 8.96 23.24 -1.64
C PHE A 182 9.23 23.82 -3.02
N VAL A 183 10.23 24.68 -3.09
CA VAL A 183 10.55 25.45 -4.29
C VAL A 183 12.02 25.26 -4.63
N LYS A 184 12.35 25.09 -5.90
CA LYS A 184 13.72 25.00 -6.38
C LYS A 184 13.90 25.82 -7.65
N ASP A 185 14.95 26.62 -7.70
CA ASP A 185 15.37 27.28 -8.92
C ASP A 185 16.05 26.27 -9.85
N ALA A 186 15.43 25.99 -11.00
CA ALA A 186 15.97 25.09 -12.03
C ALA A 186 16.69 25.86 -13.16
N GLY A 187 17.05 27.12 -12.92
CA GLY A 187 17.80 27.94 -13.87
C GLY A 187 16.96 28.27 -15.10
N THR A 188 17.28 27.65 -16.24
CA THR A 188 16.59 27.94 -17.52
C THR A 188 15.14 27.46 -17.54
N ASP A 189 14.80 26.47 -16.71
CA ASP A 189 13.45 25.89 -16.63
C ASP A 189 12.56 26.62 -15.62
N GLY A 190 13.06 27.72 -15.03
CA GLY A 190 12.36 28.54 -14.06
C GLY A 190 12.25 27.88 -12.68
N GLU A 191 11.20 28.25 -11.96
CA GLU A 191 10.94 27.76 -10.61
C GLU A 191 10.19 26.42 -10.66
N LEU A 192 10.73 25.39 -10.01
CA LEU A 192 10.07 24.09 -9.84
C LEU A 192 9.42 24.01 -8.47
N GLU A 193 8.15 23.61 -8.46
CA GLU A 193 7.37 23.43 -7.24
C GLU A 193 7.11 21.95 -6.94
N ALA A 194 7.29 21.57 -5.68
CA ALA A 194 6.88 20.28 -5.13
C ALA A 194 6.02 20.49 -3.88
N PHE A 195 4.89 19.78 -3.82
CA PHE A 195 4.01 19.76 -2.67
C PHE A 195 4.11 18.41 -1.96
N VAL A 196 4.48 18.42 -0.68
CA VAL A 196 4.38 17.24 0.18
C VAL A 196 3.03 17.26 0.85
N ILE A 197 2.14 16.38 0.41
CA ILE A 197 0.76 16.24 0.88
C ILE A 197 0.73 15.10 1.91
N MET A 198 0.64 15.46 3.18
CA MET A 198 0.47 14.51 4.26
C MET A 198 -0.95 13.99 4.29
N THR A 199 -1.09 12.67 4.22
CA THR A 199 -2.40 12.02 4.22
C THR A 199 -2.78 11.59 5.62
N SER A 200 -4.07 11.73 5.97
CA SER A 200 -4.55 11.47 7.34
C SER A 200 -4.63 10.00 7.73
N ARG A 201 -4.82 9.13 6.74
CA ARG A 201 -5.00 7.68 6.98
C ARG A 201 -4.11 6.84 6.08
N CYS A 202 -4.18 7.10 4.77
CA CYS A 202 -3.30 6.52 3.76
C CYS A 202 -3.38 7.32 2.46
N VAL A 203 -2.40 7.12 1.61
CA VAL A 203 -2.27 7.77 0.29
C VAL A 203 -3.53 7.62 -0.59
N LEU A 204 -4.07 6.41 -0.69
CA LEU A 204 -5.23 6.14 -1.55
C LEU A 204 -6.53 6.73 -1.02
N HIS A 205 -6.67 6.89 0.30
CA HIS A 205 -7.81 7.60 0.89
C HIS A 205 -7.88 9.05 0.36
N THR A 206 -6.74 9.72 0.24
CA THR A 206 -6.66 11.09 -0.26
C THR A 206 -6.90 11.17 -1.76
N ILE A 207 -6.24 10.33 -2.55
CA ILE A 207 -6.39 10.33 -4.02
C ILE A 207 -7.82 10.03 -4.44
N LEU A 208 -8.48 9.05 -3.81
CA LEU A 208 -9.86 8.68 -4.12
C LEU A 208 -10.87 9.75 -3.70
N ASN A 209 -10.51 10.66 -2.79
CA ASN A 209 -11.30 11.83 -2.40
C ASN A 209 -10.92 13.11 -3.17
N SER A 210 -10.19 13.00 -4.29
CA SER A 210 -9.90 14.14 -5.15
C SER A 210 -11.18 14.70 -5.79
N HIS A 211 -11.10 15.93 -6.32
CA HIS A 211 -12.22 16.66 -6.92
C HIS A 211 -12.79 16.00 -8.18
N SER A 212 -11.99 15.17 -8.87
CA SER A 212 -12.39 14.59 -10.14
C SER A 212 -11.66 13.29 -10.48
N THR A 213 -12.14 12.53 -11.45
CA THR A 213 -11.46 11.29 -11.88
C THR A 213 -10.19 11.54 -12.69
N ALA A 214 -10.06 12.70 -13.35
CA ALA A 214 -8.87 13.03 -14.15
C ALA A 214 -7.61 13.24 -13.30
N SER A 215 -7.74 13.55 -12.01
CA SER A 215 -6.61 13.65 -11.07
C SER A 215 -6.20 12.31 -10.47
N MET A 216 -6.95 11.23 -10.71
CA MET A 216 -6.73 9.91 -10.11
C MET A 216 -5.72 9.08 -10.90
N ASN A 217 -4.54 9.66 -11.07
CA ASN A 217 -3.37 9.03 -11.63
C ASN A 217 -2.25 9.06 -10.58
N ILE A 218 -1.51 7.98 -10.48
CA ILE A 218 -0.40 7.85 -9.55
C ILE A 218 0.86 7.36 -10.24
N VAL A 219 2.00 7.74 -9.69
CA VAL A 219 3.32 7.21 -10.05
C VAL A 219 4.04 6.81 -8.75
N SER A 220 4.19 5.50 -8.54
CA SER A 220 4.94 4.89 -7.46
C SER A 220 6.38 4.59 -7.88
N TYR A 221 7.13 3.93 -7.00
CA TYR A 221 8.50 3.53 -7.30
C TYR A 221 8.62 2.48 -8.41
N ASP A 222 7.62 1.61 -8.59
CA ASP A 222 7.65 0.45 -9.49
C ASP A 222 6.58 0.49 -10.59
N MET A 223 5.65 1.45 -10.56
CA MET A 223 4.63 1.59 -11.59
C MET A 223 4.05 2.99 -11.68
N ALA A 224 3.36 3.27 -12.79
CA ALA A 224 2.35 4.31 -12.86
C ALA A 224 0.98 3.68 -13.10
N VAL A 225 -0.07 4.24 -12.51
CA VAL A 225 -1.45 3.77 -12.68
C VAL A 225 -2.40 4.93 -12.92
N SER A 226 -3.21 4.83 -13.97
CA SER A 226 -4.42 5.63 -14.12
C SER A 226 -5.64 4.77 -13.81
N PHE A 227 -6.53 5.25 -12.94
CA PHE A 227 -7.70 4.50 -12.49
C PHE A 227 -8.88 4.53 -13.48
N TYR A 228 -8.95 5.58 -14.30
CA TYR A 228 -10.01 5.82 -15.29
C TYR A 228 -9.44 6.19 -16.67
N PRO A 229 -8.51 5.40 -17.22
CA PRO A 229 -7.73 5.78 -18.40
C PRO A 229 -8.59 5.95 -19.66
N ARG A 230 -9.65 5.15 -19.82
CA ARG A 230 -10.54 5.26 -20.97
C ARG A 230 -11.28 6.59 -20.95
N ALA A 231 -11.95 6.89 -19.83
CA ALA A 231 -12.63 8.17 -19.67
C ALA A 231 -11.66 9.35 -19.86
N THR A 232 -10.52 9.31 -19.17
CA THR A 232 -9.58 10.44 -19.14
C THR A 232 -8.79 10.60 -20.44
N PHE A 233 -8.15 9.56 -20.97
CA PHE A 233 -7.18 9.70 -22.08
C PHE A 233 -7.70 9.31 -23.46
N MET A 234 -8.86 8.66 -23.55
CA MET A 234 -9.51 8.35 -24.84
C MET A 234 -10.65 9.33 -25.11
N PHE A 235 -11.54 9.50 -24.13
CA PHE A 235 -12.72 10.35 -24.30
C PHE A 235 -12.55 11.77 -23.78
N HIS A 236 -11.43 12.08 -23.13
CA HIS A 236 -11.19 13.38 -22.48
C HIS A 236 -12.33 13.78 -21.55
N GLU A 237 -12.96 12.82 -20.89
CA GLU A 237 -14.04 13.02 -19.95
C GLU A 237 -13.52 13.08 -18.51
N ASN A 238 -13.99 14.10 -17.77
CA ASN A 238 -13.66 14.27 -16.37
C ASN A 238 -14.91 14.24 -15.50
N GLN A 239 -15.08 13.16 -14.73
CA GLN A 239 -16.20 13.04 -13.79
C GLN A 239 -15.91 13.87 -12.55
N GLU A 240 -16.73 14.89 -12.35
CA GLU A 240 -16.77 15.67 -11.11
C GLU A 240 -17.27 14.81 -9.95
N LEU A 241 -16.58 14.86 -8.82
CA LEU A 241 -16.93 14.13 -7.61
C LEU A 241 -17.52 15.05 -6.54
N PHE A 242 -17.93 14.48 -5.42
CA PHE A 242 -18.54 15.17 -4.29
C PHE A 242 -17.59 16.09 -3.51
N TRP A 243 -16.94 17.01 -4.21
CA TRP A 243 -16.09 18.05 -3.65
C TRP A 243 -16.88 19.34 -3.41
N ASN A 244 -17.78 19.68 -4.35
CA ASN A 244 -18.52 20.96 -4.43
C ASN A 244 -19.52 21.24 -3.30
N MET A 245 -19.90 20.24 -2.50
CA MET A 245 -20.78 20.48 -1.35
C MET A 245 -20.03 20.95 -0.11
N LEU A 246 -18.71 20.77 -0.08
CA LEU A 246 -17.87 21.05 1.08
C LEU A 246 -17.01 22.29 0.88
N HIS A 247 -16.56 22.48 -0.36
CA HIS A 247 -15.83 23.65 -0.81
C HIS A 247 -16.78 24.39 -1.74
N GLY A 248 -17.01 25.69 -1.50
CA GLY A 248 -18.06 26.45 -2.20
C GLY A 248 -18.03 26.23 -3.72
N ARG A 249 -19.18 26.37 -4.38
CA ARG A 249 -19.33 26.10 -5.83
C ARG A 249 -18.21 26.76 -6.66
N ASP A 250 -17.83 27.97 -6.31
CA ASP A 250 -16.81 28.77 -7.00
C ASP A 250 -15.41 28.12 -6.99
N GLU A 251 -15.01 27.47 -5.88
CA GLU A 251 -13.70 26.80 -5.79
C GLU A 251 -13.66 25.53 -6.63
N SER A 252 -14.74 24.75 -6.65
CA SER A 252 -14.78 23.56 -7.48
C SER A 252 -14.84 23.90 -8.97
N ASP A 253 -15.65 24.91 -9.35
CA ASP A 253 -15.70 25.37 -10.73
C ASP A 253 -14.33 25.91 -11.18
N TYR A 254 -13.59 26.62 -10.31
CA TYR A 254 -12.22 27.06 -10.59
C TYR A 254 -11.27 25.88 -10.90
N VAL A 255 -11.26 24.84 -10.04
CA VAL A 255 -10.39 23.68 -10.25
C VAL A 255 -10.80 22.91 -11.51
N MET A 256 -12.10 22.73 -11.76
CA MET A 256 -12.59 22.05 -12.95
C MET A 256 -12.30 22.84 -14.24
N ASP A 257 -12.28 24.17 -14.18
CA ASP A 257 -11.88 25.04 -15.29
C ASP A 257 -10.40 24.82 -15.68
N GLU A 258 -9.51 24.50 -14.74
CA GLU A 258 -8.12 24.15 -15.06
C GLU A 258 -8.03 22.89 -15.94
N TYR A 259 -8.86 21.89 -15.66
CA TYR A 259 -8.93 20.68 -16.51
C TYR A 259 -9.63 20.97 -17.84
N THR A 260 -10.62 21.86 -17.84
CA THR A 260 -11.28 22.29 -19.09
C THR A 260 -10.30 23.00 -20.02
N LYS A 261 -9.43 23.87 -19.50
CA LYS A 261 -8.33 24.51 -20.25
C LYS A 261 -7.34 23.49 -20.83
N LYS A 262 -7.20 22.33 -20.18
CA LYS A 262 -6.37 21.19 -20.65
C LYS A 262 -7.13 20.26 -21.63
N GLY A 263 -8.34 20.63 -22.05
CA GLY A 263 -9.12 19.91 -23.05
C GLY A 263 -10.06 18.83 -22.50
N PHE A 264 -10.22 18.73 -21.18
CA PHE A 264 -11.13 17.76 -20.58
C PHE A 264 -12.55 18.29 -20.47
N SER A 265 -13.52 17.51 -20.94
CA SER A 265 -14.95 17.81 -20.82
C SER A 265 -15.49 17.42 -19.45
N LYS A 266 -16.14 18.36 -18.77
CA LYS A 266 -16.80 18.12 -17.47
C LYS A 266 -18.01 17.21 -17.64
N VAL A 267 -17.97 16.03 -17.02
CA VAL A 267 -19.10 15.11 -16.93
C VAL A 267 -19.77 15.28 -15.57
N SER A 268 -20.98 15.83 -15.57
CA SER A 268 -21.81 15.92 -14.37
C SER A 268 -22.70 14.69 -14.21
N TRP A 269 -23.16 14.44 -12.99
CA TRP A 269 -24.18 13.42 -12.67
C TRP A 269 -25.40 13.49 -13.61
N ARG A 270 -25.79 14.68 -14.08
CA ARG A 270 -26.97 14.88 -14.92
C ARG A 270 -26.82 14.27 -16.32
N ASN A 271 -25.60 14.15 -16.82
CA ASN A 271 -25.29 13.61 -18.15
C ASN A 271 -24.88 12.13 -18.11
N ARG A 272 -25.08 11.45 -16.97
CA ARG A 272 -24.63 10.08 -16.70
C ARG A 272 -25.07 9.04 -17.74
N LYS A 273 -26.17 9.23 -18.46
CA LYS A 273 -26.64 8.26 -19.47
C LYS A 273 -25.65 8.10 -20.63
N GLU A 274 -24.96 9.17 -20.99
CA GLU A 274 -24.01 9.20 -22.11
C GLU A 274 -22.66 8.61 -21.69
N ALA A 275 -22.23 8.86 -20.45
CA ALA A 275 -20.98 8.34 -19.89
C ALA A 275 -21.08 6.92 -19.25
N ARG A 276 -22.18 6.19 -19.50
CA ARG A 276 -22.37 4.84 -18.91
C ARG A 276 -21.29 3.88 -19.40
N GLY A 277 -20.58 3.28 -18.44
CA GLY A 277 -19.55 2.27 -18.71
C GLY A 277 -18.13 2.84 -18.86
N LEU A 278 -17.96 4.17 -18.96
CA LEU A 278 -16.61 4.78 -18.96
C LEU A 278 -16.00 4.80 -17.55
N PHE A 279 -16.85 5.03 -16.54
CA PHE A 279 -16.43 5.17 -15.15
C PHE A 279 -16.72 3.94 -14.26
N MET A 280 -17.16 2.81 -14.85
CA MET A 280 -17.45 1.55 -14.14
C MET A 280 -18.30 1.76 -12.87
N THR A 281 -19.34 2.60 -12.96
CA THR A 281 -20.13 3.01 -11.79
C THR A 281 -20.81 1.82 -11.12
N GLY A 282 -20.61 1.69 -9.82
CA GLY A 282 -21.17 0.61 -8.99
C GLY A 282 -20.31 -0.65 -8.95
N GLU A 283 -19.25 -0.72 -9.77
CA GLU A 283 -18.36 -1.88 -9.81
C GLU A 283 -17.22 -1.74 -8.81
N SER A 284 -16.83 -2.86 -8.21
CA SER A 284 -15.64 -2.95 -7.36
C SER A 284 -14.39 -2.86 -8.23
N ARG A 285 -13.60 -1.82 -8.01
CA ARG A 285 -12.34 -1.55 -8.70
C ARG A 285 -11.17 -1.78 -7.76
N ARG A 286 -10.02 -2.15 -8.31
CA ARG A 286 -8.76 -2.35 -7.58
C ARG A 286 -7.63 -1.65 -8.31
N VAL A 287 -6.64 -1.17 -7.57
CA VAL A 287 -5.42 -0.61 -8.20
C VAL A 287 -4.83 -1.68 -9.13
N GLY A 288 -4.64 -1.29 -10.39
CA GLY A 288 -4.07 -2.17 -11.41
C GLY A 288 -4.99 -3.27 -11.94
N ASP A 289 -6.31 -3.18 -11.74
CA ASP A 289 -7.27 -4.04 -12.43
C ASP A 289 -7.27 -3.85 -13.95
N GLU A 290 -8.03 -4.70 -14.66
CA GLU A 290 -8.11 -4.69 -16.14
C GLU A 290 -8.67 -3.39 -16.74
N ASN A 291 -9.29 -2.55 -15.90
CA ASN A 291 -9.84 -1.26 -16.30
C ASN A 291 -8.91 -0.09 -15.94
N CYS A 292 -7.77 -0.37 -15.29
CA CYS A 292 -6.69 0.59 -15.08
C CYS A 292 -5.70 0.59 -16.27
N TRP A 293 -4.98 1.69 -16.44
CA TRP A 293 -3.79 1.71 -17.29
C TRP A 293 -2.58 1.68 -16.39
N THR A 294 -1.99 0.49 -16.26
CA THR A 294 -0.82 0.23 -15.43
C THR A 294 0.42 0.14 -16.29
N ILE A 295 1.43 0.93 -15.97
CA ILE A 295 2.72 0.94 -16.64
C ILE A 295 3.77 0.49 -15.63
N PRO A 296 4.28 -0.76 -15.73
CA PRO A 296 5.33 -1.24 -14.84
C PRO A 296 6.67 -0.58 -15.18
N PHE A 297 7.44 -0.26 -14.15
CA PHE A 297 8.79 0.25 -14.27
C PHE A 297 9.82 -0.86 -14.07
N LYS A 298 11.03 -0.60 -14.56
CA LYS A 298 12.17 -1.46 -14.23
C LYS A 298 12.44 -1.38 -12.72
N PRO A 299 12.67 -2.51 -12.02
CA PRO A 299 13.02 -2.49 -10.61
C PRO A 299 14.23 -1.58 -10.35
N VAL A 300 14.16 -0.79 -9.30
CA VAL A 300 15.32 -0.03 -8.80
C VAL A 300 16.08 -0.90 -7.80
N SER A 301 17.40 -0.97 -7.96
CA SER A 301 18.24 -1.83 -7.10
C SER A 301 18.19 -1.33 -5.67
N GLY A 302 17.83 -2.19 -4.72
CA GLY A 302 17.68 -1.85 -3.31
C GLY A 302 16.25 -1.50 -2.86
N ALA A 303 15.24 -1.52 -3.75
CA ALA A 303 13.84 -1.31 -3.36
C ALA A 303 13.15 -2.53 -2.73
N ALA A 304 13.78 -3.71 -2.74
CA ALA A 304 13.21 -4.88 -2.10
C ALA A 304 13.07 -4.60 -0.59
N SER A 305 11.82 -4.56 -0.11
CA SER A 305 11.57 -4.40 1.32
C SER A 305 11.87 -5.70 2.04
N GLU A 306 12.34 -5.58 3.29
CA GLU A 306 12.33 -6.70 4.22
C GLU A 306 10.91 -7.28 4.34
N PRO A 307 10.78 -8.60 4.56
CA PRO A 307 9.53 -9.22 4.95
C PRO A 307 8.87 -8.48 6.12
N LEU A 308 7.53 -8.35 6.10
CA LEU A 308 6.80 -7.77 7.23
C LEU A 308 6.93 -8.62 8.50
N THR A 309 7.13 -9.93 8.31
CA THR A 309 7.30 -10.92 9.35
C THR A 309 8.32 -11.97 8.89
N ASN A 310 8.91 -12.71 9.83
CA ASN A 310 9.85 -13.80 9.50
C ASN A 310 9.25 -14.92 8.63
N THR A 311 7.93 -14.96 8.48
CA THR A 311 7.20 -15.98 7.71
C THR A 311 6.58 -15.44 6.42
N SER A 312 6.60 -14.12 6.21
CA SER A 312 6.07 -13.53 4.98
C SER A 312 7.14 -13.51 3.89
N PRO A 313 6.74 -13.60 2.61
CA PRO A 313 7.66 -13.29 1.52
C PRO A 313 8.02 -11.79 1.56
N PRO A 314 9.22 -11.42 1.07
CA PRO A 314 9.56 -10.02 0.83
C PRO A 314 8.51 -9.33 -0.04
N ILE A 315 8.23 -8.05 0.25
CA ILE A 315 7.38 -7.23 -0.61
C ILE A 315 8.20 -6.86 -1.85
N THR A 316 7.72 -7.30 -3.01
CA THR A 316 8.40 -7.15 -4.33
C THR A 316 7.75 -6.13 -5.25
N HIS A 317 6.61 -5.59 -4.85
CA HIS A 317 5.82 -4.62 -5.60
C HIS A 317 5.17 -3.64 -4.63
N ASP A 318 4.73 -2.49 -5.11
CA ASP A 318 4.05 -1.53 -4.26
C ASP A 318 2.75 -2.12 -3.68
N ILE A 319 2.59 -2.00 -2.37
CA ILE A 319 1.44 -2.50 -1.63
C ILE A 319 0.12 -1.82 -2.01
N LEU A 320 0.18 -0.76 -2.83
CA LEU A 320 -1.00 -0.09 -3.37
C LEU A 320 -1.96 -1.00 -4.13
N PHE A 321 -1.50 -2.09 -4.75
CA PHE A 321 -2.34 -3.08 -5.44
C PHE A 321 -3.45 -3.69 -4.56
N ASN A 322 -3.33 -3.61 -3.23
CA ASN A 322 -4.30 -4.16 -2.31
C ASN A 322 -5.48 -3.22 -2.02
N ASN A 323 -5.47 -1.99 -2.56
CA ASN A 323 -6.53 -1.01 -2.36
C ASN A 323 -7.67 -1.22 -3.37
N THR A 324 -8.91 -1.14 -2.87
CA THR A 324 -10.13 -1.22 -3.68
C THR A 324 -11.07 -0.06 -3.40
N TRP A 325 -11.92 0.28 -4.37
CA TRP A 325 -12.95 1.31 -4.27
C TRP A 325 -14.14 1.03 -5.20
N LYS A 326 -15.25 1.73 -4.99
CA LYS A 326 -16.40 1.75 -5.91
C LYS A 326 -16.76 3.20 -6.21
N LEU A 327 -16.91 3.58 -7.47
CA LEU A 327 -17.53 4.85 -7.81
C LEU A 327 -19.05 4.69 -7.76
N VAL A 328 -19.75 5.42 -6.90
CA VAL A 328 -21.21 5.30 -6.71
C VAL A 328 -21.91 6.64 -6.88
N GLY A 329 -23.17 6.59 -7.31
CA GLY A 329 -24.05 7.76 -7.28
C GLY A 329 -24.61 7.97 -5.89
N ALA A 330 -24.59 9.20 -5.39
CA ALA A 330 -25.18 9.60 -4.13
C ALA A 330 -26.01 10.87 -4.36
N GLY A 331 -27.34 10.74 -4.43
CA GLY A 331 -28.22 11.85 -4.74
C GLY A 331 -27.93 12.46 -6.12
N SER A 332 -27.44 13.71 -6.14
CA SER A 332 -27.15 14.47 -7.35
C SER A 332 -25.66 14.50 -7.74
N PHE A 333 -24.83 13.64 -7.15
CA PHE A 333 -23.38 13.65 -7.34
C PHE A 333 -22.81 12.23 -7.37
N MET A 334 -21.53 12.15 -7.74
CA MET A 334 -20.74 10.93 -7.76
C MET A 334 -19.72 10.97 -6.62
N GLN A 335 -19.47 9.83 -5.97
CA GLN A 335 -18.49 9.73 -4.90
C GLN A 335 -17.78 8.38 -4.92
N MET A 336 -16.57 8.34 -4.39
CA MET A 336 -15.88 7.07 -4.12
C MET A 336 -16.41 6.48 -2.82
N LYS A 337 -16.84 5.22 -2.87
CA LYS A 337 -17.23 4.41 -1.72
C LYS A 337 -16.13 3.40 -1.42
N PHE A 338 -15.63 3.45 -0.20
CA PHE A 338 -14.73 2.49 0.42
C PHE A 338 -14.76 2.71 1.94
N CYS A 339 -14.21 1.76 2.69
CA CYS A 339 -13.81 1.94 4.07
C CYS A 339 -12.29 1.91 4.16
N VAL A 340 -11.72 2.51 5.19
CA VAL A 340 -10.27 2.44 5.45
C VAL A 340 -10.04 1.39 6.53
N VAL A 341 -9.25 0.36 6.21
CA VAL A 341 -8.86 -0.69 7.14
C VAL A 341 -7.42 -0.43 7.58
N SER A 342 -7.22 -0.31 8.88
CA SER A 342 -5.91 -0.17 9.52
C SER A 342 -5.78 -1.24 10.61
N LEU A 343 -4.69 -2.00 10.56
CA LEU A 343 -4.41 -3.08 11.49
C LEU A 343 -2.93 -3.02 11.88
N PRO A 344 -2.55 -3.35 13.12
CA PRO A 344 -1.15 -3.32 13.57
C PRO A 344 -0.16 -4.14 12.74
N ILE A 345 -0.62 -5.22 12.08
CA ILE A 345 0.22 -6.04 11.18
C ILE A 345 0.39 -5.44 9.78
N PHE A 346 -0.39 -4.41 9.44
CA PHE A 346 -0.31 -3.74 8.15
C PHE A 346 0.74 -2.63 8.20
N ARG A 347 1.50 -2.52 7.10
CA ARG A 347 2.47 -1.42 6.93
C ARG A 347 1.79 -0.06 6.96
N TYR A 348 0.69 0.08 6.21
CA TYR A 348 -0.16 1.28 6.13
C TYR A 348 -1.65 0.89 6.22
N SER A 349 -2.52 1.90 6.24
CA SER A 349 -3.96 1.67 6.07
C SER A 349 -4.30 1.43 4.59
N TYR A 350 -5.37 0.69 4.32
CA TYR A 350 -5.81 0.37 2.95
C TYR A 350 -7.28 0.69 2.74
N THR A 351 -7.65 1.09 1.53
CA THR A 351 -9.05 1.27 1.16
C THR A 351 -9.66 -0.06 0.73
N VAL A 352 -10.86 -0.37 1.23
CA VAL A 352 -11.60 -1.59 0.91
C VAL A 352 -13.02 -1.24 0.49
N SER A 353 -13.42 -1.62 -0.72
CA SER A 353 -14.70 -1.23 -1.31
C SER A 353 -15.91 -2.03 -0.83
N ASP A 354 -15.65 -3.17 -0.18
CA ASP A 354 -16.67 -4.09 0.30
C ASP A 354 -16.62 -4.24 1.82
N ASP A 355 -17.76 -3.98 2.46
CA ASP A 355 -17.88 -4.05 3.92
C ASP A 355 -17.64 -5.48 4.43
N SER A 356 -17.93 -6.50 3.61
CA SER A 356 -17.68 -7.91 3.94
C SER A 356 -16.20 -8.29 3.87
N ASP A 357 -15.46 -7.78 2.87
CA ASP A 357 -14.02 -7.98 2.77
C ASP A 357 -13.30 -7.28 3.94
N ALA A 358 -13.75 -6.08 4.30
CA ALA A 358 -13.22 -5.35 5.45
C ALA A 358 -13.52 -6.06 6.78
N ALA A 359 -14.70 -6.66 6.93
CA ALA A 359 -15.02 -7.50 8.07
C ALA A 359 -14.12 -8.75 8.12
N ALA A 360 -13.95 -9.44 7.00
CA ALA A 360 -13.09 -10.63 6.91
C ALA A 360 -11.62 -10.32 7.24
N MET A 361 -11.09 -9.17 6.82
CA MET A 361 -9.74 -8.72 7.19
C MET A 361 -9.59 -8.50 8.70
N ARG A 362 -10.62 -7.94 9.36
CA ARG A 362 -10.61 -7.73 10.81
C ARG A 362 -10.72 -9.03 11.58
N ASP A 363 -11.60 -9.94 11.16
CA ASP A 363 -11.73 -11.26 11.76
C ASP A 363 -10.42 -12.05 11.65
N PHE A 364 -9.78 -12.00 10.47
CA PHE A 364 -8.46 -12.61 10.27
C PHE A 364 -7.40 -12.01 11.21
N TYR A 365 -7.38 -10.69 11.37
CA TYR A 365 -6.45 -10.04 12.28
C TYR A 365 -6.68 -10.44 13.73
N GLU A 366 -7.93 -10.46 14.20
CA GLU A 366 -8.24 -10.87 15.57
C GLU A 366 -7.76 -12.31 15.80
N ASP A 367 -8.00 -13.21 14.84
CA ASP A 367 -7.49 -14.58 14.89
C ASP A 367 -5.94 -14.63 14.95
N GLN A 368 -5.25 -13.83 14.14
CA GLN A 368 -3.77 -13.76 14.16
C GLN A 368 -3.25 -13.17 15.47
N TRP A 369 -3.86 -12.11 15.97
CA TRP A 369 -3.51 -11.47 17.22
C TRP A 369 -3.62 -12.45 18.41
N GLN A 370 -4.70 -13.22 18.46
CA GLN A 370 -4.87 -14.26 19.48
C GLN A 370 -3.79 -15.36 19.36
N LEU A 371 -3.42 -15.74 18.14
CA LEU A 371 -2.32 -16.70 17.90
C LEU A 371 -0.96 -16.16 18.35
N GLU A 372 -0.64 -14.89 18.05
CA GLU A 372 0.60 -14.25 18.48
C GLU A 372 0.68 -14.09 19.99
N LYS A 373 -0.43 -13.69 20.62
CA LYS A 373 -0.54 -13.61 22.09
C LYS A 373 -0.29 -14.98 22.72
N ALA A 374 -0.92 -16.04 22.20
CA ALA A 374 -0.69 -17.41 22.66
C ALA A 374 0.78 -17.84 22.46
N ALA A 375 1.39 -17.54 21.31
CA ALA A 375 2.77 -17.87 21.02
C ALA A 375 3.76 -17.15 21.96
N LYS A 376 3.52 -15.88 22.28
CA LYS A 376 4.31 -15.13 23.27
C LYS A 376 4.20 -15.75 24.67
N THR A 377 2.99 -16.13 25.10
CA THR A 377 2.78 -16.82 26.37
C THR A 377 3.55 -18.15 26.44
N VAL A 378 3.47 -18.97 25.38
CA VAL A 378 4.22 -20.24 25.32
C VAL A 378 5.72 -20.00 25.40
N ARG A 379 6.25 -18.99 24.68
CA ARG A 379 7.67 -18.64 24.72
C ARG A 379 8.12 -18.20 26.12
N GLY A 380 7.32 -17.37 26.78
CA GLY A 380 7.57 -16.95 28.17
C GLY A 380 7.56 -18.12 29.15
N ILE A 381 6.66 -19.10 28.97
CA ILE A 381 6.65 -20.33 29.77
C ILE A 381 7.91 -21.16 29.49
N GLN A 382 8.32 -21.32 28.23
CA GLN A 382 9.54 -22.06 27.88
C GLN A 382 10.78 -21.41 28.48
N GLU A 383 10.92 -20.09 28.37
CA GLU A 383 12.04 -19.34 28.96
C GLU A 383 12.03 -19.42 30.49
N GLY A 384 10.86 -19.40 31.13
CA GLY A 384 10.72 -19.61 32.57
C GLY A 384 11.08 -21.03 33.03
N LEU A 385 10.69 -22.05 32.26
CA LEU A 385 11.04 -23.44 32.53
C LEU A 385 12.54 -23.70 32.38
N VAL A 386 13.18 -23.15 31.34
CA VAL A 386 14.63 -23.26 31.15
C VAL A 386 15.38 -22.65 32.34
N LYS A 387 14.96 -21.46 32.79
CA LYS A 387 15.55 -20.82 33.98
C LYS A 387 15.38 -21.66 35.25
N ASN A 388 14.22 -22.30 35.44
CA ASN A 388 13.96 -23.12 36.62
C ASN A 388 14.74 -24.45 36.62
N VAL A 389 15.06 -25.01 35.44
CA VAL A 389 15.91 -26.20 35.31
C VAL A 389 17.37 -25.89 35.68
N ASP A 390 17.88 -24.70 35.33
CA ASP A 390 19.23 -24.27 35.73
C ASP A 390 19.36 -24.05 37.25
N TYR A 391 18.30 -23.60 37.93
CA TYR A 391 18.30 -23.51 39.40
C TYR A 391 18.20 -24.87 40.11
N ALA A 392 17.60 -25.88 39.48
CA ALA A 392 17.45 -27.22 40.07
C ALA A 392 18.72 -28.10 39.95
N GLN A 393 19.74 -27.69 39.19
CA GLN A 393 20.99 -28.44 39.03
C GLN A 393 22.12 -28.04 40.00
N ILE A 394 21.86 -27.20 41.00
CA ILE A 394 22.86 -26.81 42.01
C ILE A 394 22.35 -27.15 43.42
N ASP A 395 22.28 -28.43 43.76
CA ASP A 395 22.71 -28.91 45.09
C ASP A 395 22.79 -30.44 45.15
N CYS A 396 23.90 -30.98 44.65
CA CYS A 396 24.32 -32.34 44.95
C CYS A 396 25.82 -32.29 45.24
N ARG A 397 26.20 -31.68 46.37
CA ARG A 397 27.53 -31.91 46.94
C ARG A 397 27.50 -33.17 47.80
N PRO A 398 28.49 -34.08 47.66
CA PRO A 398 28.60 -35.23 48.54
C PRO A 398 28.91 -34.78 49.97
N ASP A 399 28.27 -35.47 50.90
CA ASP A 399 28.52 -35.44 52.33
C ASP A 399 29.96 -35.89 52.63
N ASP A 400 30.86 -34.93 52.83
CA ASP A 400 32.21 -35.17 53.34
C ASP A 400 32.31 -34.72 54.79
N SER A 401 31.91 -35.64 55.66
CA SER A 401 32.37 -35.70 57.04
C SER A 401 33.91 -35.74 57.12
N LYS A 402 34.51 -34.72 57.75
CA LYS A 402 35.67 -34.79 58.67
C LYS A 402 36.05 -33.40 59.15
N GLY A 403 36.17 -33.27 60.47
CA GLY A 403 36.20 -31.99 61.17
C GLY A 403 37.57 -31.33 61.29
N LYS A 404 37.54 -30.12 61.85
CA LYS A 404 38.31 -29.72 63.03
C LYS A 404 37.93 -28.31 63.46
N GLU A 405 37.91 -28.16 64.76
CA GLU A 405 37.61 -26.98 65.57
C GLU A 405 38.50 -25.77 65.25
N THR A 406 37.98 -24.55 65.38
CA THR A 406 38.32 -23.64 66.50
C THR A 406 37.48 -22.35 66.48
N ALA A 407 36.83 -22.10 67.62
CA ALA A 407 36.48 -20.85 68.33
C ALA A 407 36.40 -19.49 67.60
N GLY A 408 35.29 -18.77 67.86
CA GLY A 408 35.25 -17.30 67.79
C GLY A 408 33.84 -16.69 67.69
N ASP A 409 33.22 -16.44 68.84
CA ASP A 409 32.21 -15.42 69.22
C ASP A 409 31.13 -14.89 68.24
N ASN A 410 29.89 -15.04 68.72
CA ASN A 410 28.77 -14.08 68.77
C ASN A 410 28.39 -13.27 67.51
N ASP A 411 27.26 -13.63 66.90
CA ASP A 411 26.07 -12.79 67.01
C ASP A 411 24.79 -13.59 66.75
N SER A 412 23.79 -13.32 67.57
CA SER A 412 22.50 -14.00 67.64
C SER A 412 21.48 -13.36 66.69
N ASP A 413 21.08 -14.09 65.65
CA ASP A 413 19.81 -13.84 64.95
C ASP A 413 18.89 -15.04 65.16
N GLU A 414 17.74 -14.76 65.78
CA GLU A 414 16.63 -15.67 66.01
C GLU A 414 16.11 -16.28 64.69
N VAL A 415 16.31 -17.58 64.54
CA VAL A 415 15.63 -18.41 63.53
C VAL A 415 14.26 -18.79 64.08
N ILE A 416 13.22 -18.15 63.56
CA ILE A 416 11.84 -18.62 63.72
C ILE A 416 11.64 -19.78 62.75
N PHE A 417 11.56 -20.99 63.29
CA PHE A 417 10.89 -22.12 62.64
C PHE A 417 9.40 -21.81 62.55
N ALA A 418 8.89 -21.62 61.34
CA ALA A 418 7.46 -21.69 61.05
C ALA A 418 7.25 -22.80 60.02
N ASP A 419 6.39 -23.74 60.39
CA ASP A 419 5.93 -24.89 59.64
C ASP A 419 5.62 -24.57 58.17
N TRP A 420 6.25 -25.32 57.27
CA TRP A 420 5.84 -25.39 55.87
C TRP A 420 4.79 -26.50 55.74
N GLU A 421 3.53 -26.14 55.98
CA GLU A 421 2.39 -26.97 55.58
C GLU A 421 2.23 -26.92 54.06
N GLU A 422 1.99 -28.10 53.48
CA GLU A 422 1.65 -28.35 52.08
C GLU A 422 0.59 -27.35 51.57
N THR A 423 1.00 -26.45 50.69
CA THR A 423 0.08 -25.80 49.74
C THR A 423 0.31 -26.40 48.37
N GLU A 424 -0.41 -27.48 48.09
CA GLU A 424 -0.66 -27.99 46.74
C GLU A 424 -1.15 -26.84 45.84
N SER A 425 -0.27 -26.31 44.98
CA SER A 425 -0.69 -25.54 43.81
C SER A 425 -0.32 -26.29 42.53
N THR A 426 -0.72 -27.56 42.48
CA THR A 426 -0.80 -28.32 41.24
C THR A 426 -2.00 -27.80 40.45
N ILE A 427 -1.84 -26.63 39.79
CA ILE A 427 -2.74 -26.24 38.71
C ILE A 427 -2.48 -27.25 37.59
N SER A 428 -3.22 -28.36 37.61
CA SER A 428 -3.12 -29.36 36.56
C SER A 428 -3.49 -28.68 35.24
N ALA A 429 -2.65 -28.83 34.20
CA ALA A 429 -2.90 -28.31 32.87
C ALA A 429 -4.30 -28.67 32.31
N ARG A 430 -4.96 -29.67 32.91
CA ARG A 430 -6.36 -30.05 32.67
C ARG A 430 -7.35 -28.91 32.94
N SER A 431 -7.19 -28.14 34.02
CA SER A 431 -8.16 -27.06 34.34
C SER A 431 -8.07 -25.86 33.41
N TYR A 432 -6.93 -25.64 32.75
CA TYR A 432 -6.74 -24.51 31.83
C TYR A 432 -7.38 -24.74 30.46
N PHE A 433 -7.39 -25.99 29.97
CA PHE A 433 -7.97 -26.33 28.66
C PHE A 433 -9.50 -26.53 28.68
N ASP A 434 -10.07 -26.82 29.85
CA ASP A 434 -11.53 -26.98 30.01
C ASP A 434 -12.28 -25.62 30.03
N VAL A 435 -11.57 -24.49 30.19
CA VAL A 435 -12.17 -23.15 30.32
C VAL A 435 -12.18 -22.34 29.01
N HIS A 436 -11.54 -22.81 27.93
CA HIS A 436 -11.48 -22.08 26.64
C HIS A 436 -11.91 -22.92 25.41
N PRO A 437 -13.22 -23.03 25.11
CA PRO A 437 -13.74 -23.81 23.98
C PRO A 437 -13.36 -23.27 22.58
N VAL A 438 -12.90 -22.02 22.49
CA VAL A 438 -12.67 -21.31 21.20
C VAL A 438 -11.41 -21.80 20.45
N LEU A 439 -10.51 -22.52 21.10
CA LEU A 439 -9.25 -22.99 20.49
C LEU A 439 -9.37 -24.26 19.62
N ILE A 440 -10.54 -24.90 19.54
CA ILE A 440 -10.67 -26.29 19.05
C ILE A 440 -11.14 -26.42 17.58
N ASN A 441 -11.40 -25.32 16.87
CA ASN A 441 -12.18 -25.38 15.61
C ASN A 441 -11.41 -25.41 14.27
N SER A 442 -10.09 -25.57 14.24
CA SER A 442 -9.39 -25.87 12.98
C SER A 442 -8.84 -27.30 12.96
N ARG A 443 -9.06 -28.04 11.86
CA ARG A 443 -8.54 -29.41 11.67
C ARG A 443 -7.02 -29.47 11.79
N MET A 444 -6.31 -28.38 11.45
CA MET A 444 -4.87 -28.23 11.68
C MET A 444 -4.54 -28.14 13.19
N LYS A 445 -5.29 -27.33 13.95
CA LYS A 445 -5.11 -27.16 15.42
C LYS A 445 -5.25 -28.50 16.17
N ARG A 446 -6.17 -29.38 15.77
CA ARG A 446 -6.34 -30.70 16.41
C ARG A 446 -5.15 -31.64 16.21
N LYS A 447 -4.45 -31.57 15.09
CA LYS A 447 -3.30 -32.44 14.80
C LYS A 447 -2.09 -31.99 15.63
N THR A 448 -1.78 -30.70 15.62
CA THR A 448 -0.64 -30.12 16.36
C THR A 448 -0.80 -30.27 17.87
N ILE A 449 -2.01 -30.04 18.41
CA ILE A 449 -2.30 -30.22 19.84
C ILE A 449 -2.16 -31.70 20.25
N LYS A 450 -2.62 -32.64 19.41
CA LYS A 450 -2.44 -34.08 19.68
C LYS A 450 -0.98 -34.50 19.70
N GLU A 451 -0.14 -33.95 18.83
CA GLU A 451 1.30 -34.26 18.83
C GLU A 451 2.03 -33.64 20.03
N LEU A 452 1.70 -32.42 20.41
CA LEU A 452 2.23 -31.78 21.63
C LEU A 452 1.85 -32.55 22.90
N LEU A 453 0.58 -33.00 23.00
CA LEU A 453 0.13 -33.84 24.12
C LEU A 453 0.82 -35.21 24.13
N LYS A 454 1.18 -35.76 22.97
CA LYS A 454 1.93 -37.02 22.86
C LYS A 454 3.36 -36.84 23.37
N HIS A 455 4.05 -35.77 22.98
CA HIS A 455 5.39 -35.46 23.47
C HIS A 455 5.41 -35.20 24.98
N TYR A 456 4.47 -34.41 25.49
CA TYR A 456 4.35 -34.14 26.94
C TYR A 456 4.15 -35.42 27.76
N ARG A 457 3.27 -36.33 27.31
CA ARG A 457 3.07 -37.63 27.95
C ARG A 457 4.29 -38.53 27.91
N SER A 458 5.08 -38.48 26.82
CA SER A 458 6.34 -39.22 26.72
C SER A 458 7.37 -38.69 27.70
N ALA A 459 7.56 -37.37 27.75
CA ALA A 459 8.52 -36.72 28.64
C ALA A 459 8.22 -36.97 30.12
N ASN A 460 6.95 -36.91 30.54
CA ASN A 460 6.57 -37.20 31.94
C ASN A 460 6.70 -38.68 32.29
N ARG A 461 6.56 -39.59 31.33
CA ARG A 461 6.76 -41.03 31.56
C ARG A 461 8.24 -41.34 31.76
N GLU A 462 9.10 -40.71 30.97
CA GLU A 462 10.57 -40.82 31.11
C GLU A 462 11.08 -40.17 32.41
N ALA A 463 10.46 -39.08 32.86
CA ALA A 463 10.80 -38.45 34.13
C ALA A 463 10.37 -39.28 35.35
N GLY A 464 9.17 -39.91 35.30
CA GLY A 464 8.66 -40.74 36.38
C GLY A 464 9.30 -42.14 36.47
N GLU A 465 9.95 -42.63 35.42
CA GLU A 465 10.72 -43.90 35.45
C GLU A 465 12.19 -43.69 35.89
N ARG A 466 12.63 -42.44 36.06
CA ARG A 466 13.99 -42.07 36.50
C ARG A 466 14.09 -41.55 37.95
N SER A 467 12.96 -41.35 38.63
CA SER A 467 12.87 -41.17 40.09
C SER A 467 12.48 -42.47 40.74
#